data_AF-A0A3P8TNC2-F1
#
_entry.id   AF-A0A3P8TNC2-F1
#
_cell.length_a   1.000
_cell.length_b   1.000
_cell.length_c   1.000
_cell.angle_alpha   90.00
_cell.angle_beta   90.00
_cell.angle_gamma   90.00
#
_symmetry.space_group_name_H-M   'P 1'
#
loop_
_entity.id
_entity.type
_entity.pdbx_description
1 polymer ?
#
loop_
_entity_poly.entity_id
_entity_poly.type
_entity_poly.pdbx_seq_one_letter_code
_entity_poly.pdbx_strand_id
1 'polypeptide(L)' 'RKYDWLVFIILSVCSEIRLQQFPSELKRPGETVKISCATSGYTMTSYSICWMK' A
#
# COMPACT_ATOMS: atom_id res chain seq x y z
N ARG A 1 23.38 -20.81 -18.29
CA ARG A 1 23.16 -19.34 -18.37
C ARG A 1 21.86 -18.93 -19.10
N LYS A 2 20.93 -19.84 -19.42
CA LYS A 2 19.67 -19.51 -20.14
C LYS A 2 18.43 -19.46 -19.22
N TYR A 3 18.55 -19.99 -18.00
CA TYR A 3 17.49 -20.06 -16.99
C TYR A 3 17.79 -19.19 -15.75
N ASP A 4 18.89 -18.45 -15.78
CA ASP A 4 19.38 -17.62 -14.66
C ASP A 4 18.33 -16.54 -14.31
N TRP A 5 17.84 -15.83 -15.32
CA TRP A 5 16.77 -14.85 -15.20
C TRP A 5 15.44 -15.45 -14.69
N LEU A 6 15.12 -16.71 -15.01
CA LEU A 6 13.92 -17.38 -14.51
C LEU A 6 14.03 -17.66 -13.01
N VAL A 7 15.22 -18.05 -12.53
CA VAL A 7 15.47 -18.26 -11.10
C VAL A 7 15.30 -16.94 -10.33
N PHE A 8 15.77 -15.81 -10.88
CA PHE A 8 15.54 -14.48 -10.28
C PHE A 8 14.06 -14.08 -10.25
N ILE A 9 13.28 -14.38 -11.30
CA ILE A 9 11.83 -14.08 -11.32
C ILE A 9 11.08 -14.89 -10.25
N ILE A 10 11.38 -16.18 -10.12
CA ILE A 10 10.68 -17.07 -9.16
C ILE A 10 10.97 -16.66 -7.71
N LEU A 11 12.19 -16.18 -7.42
CA LEU A 11 12.56 -15.65 -6.10
C LEU A 11 11.99 -14.25 -5.80
N SER A 12 11.64 -13.48 -6.84
CA SER A 12 11.21 -12.08 -6.69
C SER A 12 9.73 -11.90 -6.34
N VAL A 13 8.91 -12.96 -6.37
CA VAL A 13 7.49 -12.86 -6.02
C VAL A 13 7.33 -12.94 -4.50
N CYS A 14 7.60 -11.82 -3.84
CA CYS A 14 7.11 -11.59 -2.48
C CYS A 14 5.64 -11.18 -2.60
N SER A 15 4.71 -11.93 -1.98
CA SER A 15 3.30 -11.54 -1.87
C SER A 15 3.22 -10.24 -1.07
N GLU A 16 3.13 -9.10 -1.76
CA GLU A 16 3.32 -7.81 -1.13
C GLU A 16 1.98 -7.08 -0.96
N ILE A 17 1.60 -6.84 0.29
CA ILE A 17 0.48 -5.97 0.62
C ILE A 17 0.96 -4.53 0.38
N ARG A 18 0.33 -3.83 -0.56
CA ARG A 18 0.64 -2.42 -0.82
C ARG A 18 -0.41 -1.52 -0.18
N LEU A 19 0.08 -0.48 0.50
CA LEU A 19 -0.72 0.64 0.98
C LEU A 19 -0.40 1.85 0.10
N GLN A 20 -1.41 2.36 -0.62
CA GLN A 20 -1.26 3.55 -1.44
C GLN A 20 -2.06 4.69 -0.82
N GLN A 21 -1.34 5.72 -0.35
CA GLN A 21 -1.96 6.94 0.14
C GLN A 21 -2.20 7.90 -1.02
N PHE A 22 -3.38 8.51 -1.02
CA PHE A 22 -3.66 9.61 -1.93
C PHE A 22 -3.08 10.90 -1.38
N PRO A 23 -2.70 11.85 -2.25
CA PRO A 23 -2.26 13.17 -1.80
C PRO A 23 -3.35 13.79 -0.91
N SER A 24 -2.95 14.18 0.29
CA SER A 24 -3.83 14.90 1.21
C SER A 24 -4.08 16.31 0.65
N GLU A 25 -5.34 16.72 0.63
CA GLU A 25 -5.70 18.08 0.22
C GLU A 25 -5.07 19.08 1.20
N LEU A 26 -4.23 19.98 0.68
CA LEU A 26 -3.60 21.03 1.49
C LEU A 26 -4.65 22.09 1.82
N LYS A 27 -5.24 21.97 3.01
CA LYS A 27 -6.31 22.86 3.48
C LYS A 27 -5.81 23.90 4.46
N ARG A 28 -6.61 24.95 4.64
CA ARG A 28 -6.29 26.00 5.61
C ARG A 28 -6.42 25.46 7.04
N PRO A 29 -5.66 26.01 8.00
CA PRO A 29 -5.81 25.66 9.41
C PRO A 29 -7.27 25.91 9.85
N GLY A 30 -7.93 24.88 10.42
CA GLY A 30 -9.33 24.94 10.86
C GLY A 30 -10.34 24.27 9.91
N GLU A 31 -9.93 23.88 8.71
CA GLU A 31 -10.76 23.12 7.79
C GLU A 31 -10.60 21.60 7.98
N THR A 32 -11.69 20.85 7.81
CA THR A 32 -11.65 19.39 7.88
C THR A 32 -10.93 18.79 6.67
N VAL A 33 -9.88 18.03 6.93
CA VAL A 33 -9.17 17.24 5.92
C VAL A 33 -9.72 15.82 5.84
N LYS A 34 -9.84 15.30 4.62
CA LYS A 34 -10.17 13.89 4.39
C LYS A 34 -8.92 13.16 3.93
N ILE A 35 -8.57 12.10 4.65
CA ILE A 35 -7.47 11.19 4.29
C ILE A 35 -8.05 9.91 3.68
N SER A 36 -7.39 9.40 2.65
CA SER A 36 -7.82 8.19 1.93
C SER A 36 -6.62 7.26 1.72
N CYS A 37 -6.82 5.98 1.99
CA CYS A 37 -5.81 4.93 1.81
C CYS A 37 -6.47 3.76 1.06
N ALA A 38 -5.84 3.32 -0.03
CA ALA A 38 -6.22 2.12 -0.75
C ALA A 38 -5.23 0.99 -0.43
N THR A 39 -5.76 -0.22 -0.30
CA THR A 39 -4.98 -1.41 0.03
C THR A 39 -5.15 -2.45 -1.07
N SER A 40 -4.09 -3.20 -1.34
CA SER A 40 -4.09 -4.27 -2.35
C SER A 40 -3.51 -5.55 -1.76
N GLY A 41 -4.05 -6.69 -2.18
CA GLY A 41 -3.63 -8.01 -1.69
C GLY A 41 -4.19 -8.40 -0.31
N TYR A 42 -5.11 -7.60 0.26
CA TYR A 42 -5.68 -7.86 1.59
C TYR A 42 -7.04 -7.16 1.78
N THR A 43 -7.97 -7.80 2.51
CA THR A 43 -9.31 -7.25 2.78
C THR A 43 -9.31 -6.47 4.10
N MET A 44 -9.71 -5.20 4.05
CA MET A 44 -9.74 -4.29 5.22
C MET A 44 -10.65 -4.73 6.38
N THR A 45 -11.30 -5.89 6.31
CA THR A 45 -12.18 -6.41 7.37
C THR A 45 -11.49 -7.41 8.30
N SER A 46 -10.34 -7.97 7.93
CA SER A 46 -9.77 -9.10 8.70
C SER A 46 -8.86 -8.69 9.88
N TYR A 47 -8.53 -7.40 10.02
CA TYR A 47 -7.66 -6.86 11.09
C TYR A 47 -8.02 -5.41 11.43
N SER A 48 -7.70 -4.98 12.65
CA SER A 48 -7.86 -3.60 13.10
C SER A 48 -6.95 -2.66 12.31
N ILE A 49 -7.51 -1.60 11.73
CA ILE A 49 -6.78 -0.59 10.94
C ILE A 49 -6.78 0.73 11.71
N CYS A 50 -5.58 1.26 11.93
CA CYS A 50 -5.38 2.53 12.62
C CYS A 50 -4.56 3.47 11.74
N TRP A 51 -4.84 4.77 11.86
CA TRP A 51 -4.02 5.81 11.23
C TRP A 51 -2.79 6.09 12.10
N MET A 52 -1.61 6.06 11.48
CA MET A 52 -0.36 6.46 12.09
C MET A 52 0.04 7.83 11.54
N LYS A 53 0.62 8.68 12.39
CA LYS A 53 1.20 9.96 11.97
C LYS A 53 2.57 9.77 11.36
#